data_AF-A0A3D9C4E3-F1
#
_entry.id   AF-A0A3D9C4E3-F1
#
_cell.length_a   1.000
_cell.length_b   1.000
_cell.length_c   1.000
_cell.angle_alpha   90.00
_cell.angle_beta   90.00
_cell.angle_gamma   90.00
#
_symmetry.space_group_name_H-M   'P 1'
#
loop_
_entity.id
_entity.type
_entity.pdbx_description
1 polymer ?
#
loop_
_entity_poly.entity_id
_entity_poly.type
_entity_poly.pdbx_seq_one_letter_code
_entity_poly.pdbx_strand_id
1 'polypeptide(L)' 'MITLSGIVIYNILDYIDPPVTAEGFRYMPTESLFKSTFFSIIIGAVVFITAIRIQRQRQNK' A
#
# COMPACT_ATOMS: atom_id res chain seq x y z
N MET A 1 -9.45 -4.37 -0.74
CA MET A 1 -9.89 -2.97 -0.51
C MET A 1 -8.72 -1.98 -0.42
N ILE A 2 -7.59 -2.30 0.23
CA ILE A 2 -6.42 -1.41 0.37
C ILE A 2 -5.82 -0.96 -0.98
N THR A 3 -5.76 -1.87 -1.96
CA THR A 3 -5.26 -1.55 -3.31
C THR A 3 -6.18 -0.59 -4.07
N LEU A 4 -7.50 -0.79 -3.98
CA LEU A 4 -8.50 0.09 -4.58
C LEU A 4 -8.46 1.49 -3.95
N SER A 5 -8.35 1.60 -2.62
CA SER A 5 -8.22 2.92 -1.97
C SER A 5 -6.93 3.64 -2.37
N GLY A 6 -5.81 2.91 -2.49
CA GLY A 6 -4.55 3.48 -2.98
C GLY A 6 -4.70 4.08 -4.38
N ILE A 7 -5.25 3.32 -5.33
CA ILE A 7 -5.46 3.76 -6.71
C ILE A 7 -6.36 5.01 -6.78
N VAL A 8 -7.40 5.08 -5.96
CA VAL A 8 -8.31 6.24 -5.89
C VAL A 8 -7.59 7.47 -5.32
N ILE A 9 -6.84 7.33 -4.23
CA ILE A 9 -6.08 8.43 -3.62
C ILE A 9 -5.03 8.96 -4.60
N TYR A 10 -4.31 8.06 -5.28
CA TYR A 10 -3.32 8.45 -6.28
C TYR A 10 -3.96 9.14 -7.49
N ASN A 11 -5.13 8.70 -7.96
CA ASN A 11 -5.86 9.41 -9.01
C ASN A 11 -6.27 10.83 -8.59
N ILE A 12 -6.73 11.00 -7.36
CA ILE A 12 -7.13 12.31 -6.85
C ILE A 12 -5.90 13.23 -6.74
N LEU A 13 -4.78 12.72 -6.20
CA LEU A 13 -3.54 13.49 -6.09
C LEU A 13 -2.97 13.85 -7.48
N ASP A 14 -3.00 12.91 -8.42
CA ASP A 14 -2.53 13.13 -9.80
C ASP A 14 -3.42 14.15 -10.56
N TYR A 15 -4.70 14.25 -10.20
CA TYR A 15 -5.61 15.27 -10.75
C TYR A 15 -5.37 16.66 -10.15
N ILE A 16 -5.01 16.73 -8.85
CA ILE A 16 -4.80 18.00 -8.13
C ILE A 16 -3.41 18.57 -8.39
N ASP A 17 -2.38 17.74 -8.31
CA ASP A 17 -0.98 18.12 -8.46
C ASP A 17 -0.23 17.03 -9.24
N PRO A 18 -0.37 17.00 -10.57
CA PRO A 18 0.23 15.96 -11.39
C PRO A 18 1.76 16.04 -11.26
N PRO A 19 2.44 14.93 -10.96
CA PRO A 19 3.87 14.94 -10.84
C PRO A 19 4.48 15.27 -12.20
N VAL A 20 5.27 16.34 -12.21
CA VAL A 20 5.96 16.85 -13.38
C VAL A 20 7.46 16.61 -13.25
N THR A 21 8.09 16.19 -14.34
CA THR A 21 9.55 16.10 -14.43
C THR A 21 10.15 17.51 -14.36
N ALA A 22 11.47 17.61 -14.16
CA ALA A 22 12.17 18.90 -14.18
C ALA A 22 11.99 19.66 -15.51
N GLU A 23 11.63 18.95 -16.58
CA GLU A 23 11.37 19.47 -17.92
C GLU A 23 9.88 19.82 -18.15
N GLY A 24 9.02 19.61 -17.15
CA GLY A 24 7.59 19.94 -17.19
C GLY A 24 6.68 18.85 -17.76
N PHE A 25 7.20 17.65 -18.04
CA PHE A 25 6.38 16.55 -18.54
C PHE A 25 5.68 15.82 -17.41
N ARG A 26 4.38 15.55 -17.59
CA ARG A 26 3.62 14.73 -16.62
C ARG A 26 4.13 13.29 -16.65
N TYR A 27 4.33 12.70 -15.48
CA TYR A 27 4.64 11.28 -15.33
C TYR A 27 3.78 10.67 -14.23
N MET A 28 3.51 9.37 -14.32
CA MET A 28 2.82 8.66 -13.24
C MET A 28 3.85 8.07 -12.28
N PRO A 29 3.76 8.30 -10.95
CA PRO A 29 4.75 7.85 -9.98
C PRO A 29 4.50 6.37 -9.62
N THR A 30 4.62 5.48 -10.61
CA THR A 30 4.35 4.05 -10.48
C THR A 30 5.25 3.35 -9.46
N GLU A 31 6.43 3.90 -9.19
CA GLU A 31 7.37 3.37 -8.21
C GLU A 31 6.83 3.43 -6.77
N SER A 32 6.11 4.50 -6.39
CA SER A 32 5.55 4.61 -5.04
C SER A 32 4.35 3.66 -4.84
N LEU A 33 3.55 3.46 -5.90
CA LEU A 33 2.44 2.50 -5.92
C LEU A 33 2.95 1.07 -5.76
N PHE A 34 4.00 0.69 -6.49
CA PHE A 34 4.60 -0.62 -6.38
C PHE A 34 5.20 -0.86 -4.99
N LYS A 35 5.97 0.10 -4.46
CA LYS A 35 6.51 0.03 -3.09
C LYS A 35 5.40 -0.09 -2.05
N SER A 36 4.35 0.73 -2.13
CA SER A 36 3.20 0.68 -1.23
C SER A 36 2.49 -0.67 -1.27
N THR A 37 2.30 -1.23 -2.46
CA THR A 37 1.66 -2.55 -2.63
C THR A 37 2.52 -3.65 -2.04
N PHE A 38 3.83 -3.62 -2.29
CA PHE A 38 4.78 -4.57 -1.72
C PHE A 38 4.80 -4.52 -0.18
N PHE A 39 4.87 -3.33 0.42
CA PHE A 39 4.80 -3.18 1.87
C PHE A 39 3.47 -3.64 2.46
N SER A 40 2.35 -3.46 1.75
CA SER A 40 1.04 -3.95 2.21
C SER A 40 1.00 -5.47 2.36
N ILE A 41 1.70 -6.21 1.48
CA ILE A 41 1.82 -7.68 1.56
C ILE A 41 2.63 -8.07 2.79
N ILE A 42 3.75 -7.39 3.05
CA ILE A 42 4.59 -7.64 4.23
C ILE A 42 3.79 -7.41 5.52
N ILE A 43 3.08 -6.28 5.61
CA ILE A 43 2.24 -5.96 6.77
C ILE A 43 1.15 -7.03 6.95
N GLY A 44 0.49 -7.43 5.86
CA GLY A 44 -0.51 -8.51 5.89
C GLY A 44 0.05 -9.82 6.43
N ALA A 45 1.25 -10.22 5.99
CA ALA A 45 1.92 -11.44 6.47
C ALA A 45 2.26 -11.37 7.97
N VAL A 46 2.81 -10.24 8.44
CA VAL A 46 3.15 -10.05 9.86
C VAL A 46 1.90 -10.11 10.73
N VAL A 47 0.83 -9.41 10.33
CA VAL A 47 -0.45 -9.42 11.06
C VAL A 47 -1.04 -10.83 11.10
N PHE A 48 -1.02 -11.55 9.99
CA PHE A 48 -1.56 -12.91 9.92
C PHE A 48 -0.80 -13.89 10.83
N ILE A 49 0.53 -13.89 10.79
CA ILE A 49 1.37 -14.72 11.66
C ILE A 49 1.12 -14.37 13.13
N THR A 50 1.04 -13.08 13.44
CA THR A 50 0.78 -12.60 14.80
C THR A 50 -0.59 -13.06 15.31
N ALA A 51 -1.62 -12.95 14.48
CA ALA A 51 -2.97 -13.40 14.79
C ALA A 51 -3.01 -14.91 15.07
N ILE A 52 -2.37 -15.73 14.23
CA ILE A 52 -2.27 -17.19 14.45
C ILE A 52 -1.55 -17.48 15.77
N ARG A 53 -0.45 -16.79 16.06
CA ARG A 53 0.31 -16.99 17.29
C ARG A 53 -0.53 -16.69 18.53
N ILE A 54 -1.28 -15.59 18.53
CA ILE A 54 -2.21 -15.23 19.61
C ILE A 54 -3.31 -16.29 19.74
N GLN A 55 -3.89 -16.74 18.62
CA GLN A 55 -4.96 -17.74 18.63
C GLN A 55 -4.47 -19.07 19.23
N ARG A 56 -3.27 -19.52 18.88
CA ARG A 56 -2.66 -20.74 19.45
C ARG A 56 -2.38 -20.63 20.94
N GLN A 57 -1.86 -19.48 21.40
CA GLN A 57 -1.64 -19.25 22.83
C GLN A 57 -2.94 -19.27 23.63
N ARG A 58 -4.05 -18.80 23.03
CA ARG A 58 -5.37 -18.79 23.66
C ARG A 58 -6.04 -20.16 23.68
N GLN A 59 -5.74 -21.04 22.72
CA GLN A 59 -6.26 -22.42 22.68
C GLN A 59 -5.48 -23.40 23.57
N ASN A 60 -4.20 -23.12 23.84
CA ASN A 60 -3.35 -23.92 24.74
C ASN A 60 -3.45 -23.48 26.23
N LYS A 61 -4.46 -22.67 26.56
CA LYS A 61 -4.78 -22.19 27.91
C LYS A 61 -6.15 -22.73 28.30
#